data_AF-A0A6M0AH82-F1
#
_entry.id   AF-A0A6M0AH82-F1
#
_cell.length_a   1.000
_cell.length_b   1.000
_cell.length_c   1.000
_cell.angle_alpha   90.00
_cell.angle_beta   90.00
_cell.angle_gamma   90.00
#
_symmetry.space_group_name_H-M   'P 1'
#
loop_
_entity.id
_entity.type
_entity.pdbx_description
1 polymer ?
#
loop_
_entity_poly.entity_id
_entity_poly.type
_entity_poly.pdbx_seq_one_letter_code
_entity_poly.pdbx_strand_id
1 'polypeptide(L)'
;MNSINNITGTAGDDNLFGTVENDRIDGLAGNDRIFGSEGVNSLFGGSGNDEIFGGSERDLISGGSGNDTIFGSEGDNVIYGGSGNDIIYSGSGDDYIRSG
;
A
#
# COMPACT_ATOMS: atom_id res chain seq x y z
N MET A 1 18.06 13.73 -7.36
CA MET A 1 17.28 13.86 -6.11
C MET A 1 15.91 13.35 -6.47
N ASN A 2 15.55 12.13 -6.04
CA ASN A 2 14.20 11.63 -6.28
C ASN A 2 13.30 12.41 -5.31
N SER A 3 12.33 13.14 -5.84
CA SER A 3 11.33 13.80 -5.02
C SER A 3 10.43 12.73 -4.39
N ILE A 4 9.93 12.99 -3.19
CA ILE A 4 8.89 12.15 -2.58
C ILE A 4 7.60 12.98 -2.58
N ASN A 5 6.54 12.51 -3.24
CA ASN A 5 5.24 13.15 -3.11
C ASN A 5 4.50 12.61 -1.89
N ASN A 6 3.75 13.48 -1.22
CA ASN A 6 2.94 13.10 -0.06
C ASN A 6 1.48 13.26 -0.42
N ILE A 7 0.75 12.15 -0.39
CA ILE A 7 -0.68 12.07 -0.67
C ILE A 7 -1.36 11.58 0.60
N THR A 8 -2.43 12.24 0.99
CA THR A 8 -3.17 11.90 2.21
C THR A 8 -4.65 11.95 1.92
N GLY A 9 -5.35 10.88 2.27
CA GLY A 9 -6.80 10.79 2.24
C GLY A 9 -7.45 11.57 3.39
N THR A 10 -8.68 11.18 3.65
CA THR A 10 -9.57 11.75 4.65
C THR A 10 -9.94 10.67 5.67
N ALA A 11 -11.07 10.79 6.37
CA ALA A 11 -11.53 9.76 7.29
C ALA A 11 -12.65 8.90 6.69
N GLY A 12 -12.89 9.01 5.38
CA GLY A 12 -13.85 8.19 4.65
C GLY A 12 -13.19 7.52 3.45
N ASP A 13 -13.97 6.73 2.74
CA ASP A 13 -13.47 5.91 1.62
C ASP A 13 -12.89 6.77 0.48
N ASP A 14 -11.58 6.67 0.26
CA ASP A 14 -10.83 7.45 -0.71
C ASP A 14 -10.31 6.60 -1.89
N ASN A 15 -10.04 7.26 -3.02
CA ASN A 15 -9.26 6.69 -4.12
C ASN A 15 -7.99 7.53 -4.29
N LEU A 16 -6.86 6.97 -3.91
CA LEU A 16 -5.56 7.63 -3.87
C LEU A 16 -4.64 7.06 -4.94
N PHE A 17 -4.05 7.94 -5.75
CA PHE A 17 -3.22 7.58 -6.90
C PHE A 17 -1.85 8.22 -6.75
N GLY A 18 -0.83 7.37 -6.68
CA GLY A 18 0.56 7.75 -6.83
C GLY A 18 0.88 8.22 -8.24
N THR A 19 2.15 8.49 -8.44
CA THR A 19 2.78 9.07 -9.61
C THR A 19 3.83 8.09 -10.14
N VAL A 20 4.67 8.55 -11.06
CA VAL A 20 5.84 7.75 -11.51
C VAL A 20 7.07 7.96 -10.62
N GLU A 21 6.96 8.82 -9.62
CA GLU A 21 8.02 9.08 -8.64
C GLU A 21 7.71 8.33 -7.34
N ASN A 22 8.68 8.31 -6.42
CA ASN A 22 8.46 7.74 -5.11
C ASN A 22 7.37 8.51 -4.36
N ASP A 23 6.38 7.81 -3.83
CA ASP A 23 5.29 8.42 -3.10
C ASP A 23 5.17 7.88 -1.67
N ARG A 24 4.69 8.76 -0.79
CA ARG A 24 4.10 8.39 0.49
C ARG A 24 2.59 8.61 0.37
N ILE A 25 1.81 7.55 0.54
CA ILE A 25 0.35 7.60 0.48
C ILE A 25 -0.24 7.08 1.80
N ASP A 26 -1.01 7.90 2.51
CA ASP A 26 -1.76 7.55 3.73
C ASP A 26 -3.27 7.63 3.46
N GLY A 27 -3.99 6.50 3.56
CA GLY A 27 -5.46 6.41 3.47
C GLY A 27 -6.17 6.95 4.70
N LEU A 28 -5.59 6.68 5.88
CA LEU A 28 -6.09 7.03 7.22
C LEU A 28 -7.26 6.14 7.67
N ALA A 29 -8.50 6.57 7.49
CA ALA A 29 -9.66 5.80 7.91
C ALA A 29 -10.67 5.75 6.78
N GLY A 30 -11.38 4.64 6.65
CA GLY A 30 -12.22 4.39 5.48
C GLY A 30 -11.82 3.09 4.81
N ASN A 31 -12.59 2.62 3.85
CA ASN A 31 -12.19 1.51 2.99
C ASN A 31 -11.56 2.12 1.74
N ASP A 32 -10.24 2.24 1.76
CA ASP A 32 -9.51 3.02 0.77
C ASP A 32 -9.02 2.16 -0.39
N ARG A 33 -8.89 2.81 -1.55
CA ARG A 33 -8.19 2.27 -2.70
C ARG A 33 -6.93 3.04 -2.96
N ILE A 34 -5.78 2.37 -2.85
CA ILE A 34 -4.47 2.98 -2.96
C ILE A 34 -3.70 2.35 -4.12
N PHE A 35 -3.21 3.18 -5.04
CA PHE A 35 -2.41 2.76 -6.19
C PHE A 35 -1.03 3.44 -6.16
N GLY A 36 0.05 2.71 -5.88
CA GLY A 36 1.42 3.26 -5.81
C GLY A 36 2.04 3.57 -7.17
N SER A 37 1.63 2.87 -8.24
CA SER A 37 2.12 3.07 -9.62
C SER A 37 3.59 2.66 -9.85
N GLU A 38 4.51 3.58 -10.13
CA GLU A 38 5.94 3.27 -10.29
C GLU A 38 6.74 3.84 -9.11
N GLY A 39 8.02 3.51 -9.02
CA GLY A 39 8.91 4.05 -7.99
C GLY A 39 8.85 3.30 -6.66
N VAL A 40 9.73 3.68 -5.73
CA VAL A 40 9.81 3.06 -4.40
C VAL A 40 8.83 3.75 -3.47
N ASN A 41 7.66 3.14 -3.26
CA ASN A 41 6.55 3.76 -2.55
C ASN A 41 6.45 3.32 -1.08
N SER A 42 5.78 4.16 -0.29
CA SER A 42 5.34 3.82 1.07
C SER A 42 3.82 4.02 1.15
N LEU A 43 3.09 2.91 1.18
CA LEU A 43 1.63 2.87 1.08
C LEU A 43 1.03 2.38 2.41
N PHE A 44 0.11 3.16 2.97
CA PHE A 44 -0.56 2.87 4.25
C PHE A 44 -2.06 2.98 4.07
N GLY A 45 -2.79 1.87 4.23
CA GLY A 45 -4.26 1.85 4.23
C GLY A 45 -4.81 2.58 5.45
N GLY A 46 -4.47 2.06 6.64
CA GLY A 46 -4.84 2.68 7.90
C GLY A 46 -5.91 1.86 8.60
N SER A 47 -7.10 2.41 8.82
CA SER A 47 -8.22 1.68 9.43
C SER A 47 -9.39 1.54 8.48
N GLY A 48 -9.86 0.31 8.29
CA GLY A 48 -10.93 -0.04 7.37
C GLY A 48 -10.49 -1.25 6.53
N ASN A 49 -11.31 -1.66 5.57
CA ASN A 49 -10.92 -2.76 4.68
C ASN A 49 -10.35 -2.17 3.39
N ASP A 50 -9.03 -2.13 3.31
CA ASP A 50 -8.34 -1.39 2.24
C ASP A 50 -7.97 -2.30 1.06
N GLU A 51 -7.92 -1.72 -0.13
CA GLU A 51 -7.44 -2.36 -1.35
C GLU A 51 -6.19 -1.62 -1.85
N ILE A 52 -5.02 -2.24 -1.69
CA ILE A 52 -3.72 -1.59 -1.92
C ILE A 52 -2.96 -2.28 -3.06
N PHE A 53 -2.53 -1.50 -4.04
CA PHE A 53 -1.70 -1.95 -5.16
C PHE A 53 -0.33 -1.26 -5.08
N GLY A 54 0.72 -2.03 -4.80
CA GLY A 54 2.11 -1.60 -4.68
C GLY A 54 2.59 -0.89 -5.94
N GLY A 55 2.70 -1.67 -7.02
CA GLY A 55 3.13 -1.16 -8.31
C GLY A 55 4.39 -1.85 -8.78
N SER A 56 5.34 -1.09 -9.33
CA SER A 56 6.66 -1.58 -9.67
C SER A 56 7.70 -1.13 -8.67
N GLU A 57 8.88 -1.75 -8.72
CA GLU A 57 9.99 -1.52 -7.80
C GLU A 57 9.71 -2.00 -6.36
N ARG A 58 10.60 -1.64 -5.42
CA ARG A 58 10.51 -2.12 -4.04
C ARG A 58 9.59 -1.21 -3.25
N ASP A 59 8.43 -1.72 -2.85
CA ASP A 59 7.49 -0.97 -2.04
C ASP A 59 7.50 -1.39 -0.56
N LEU A 60 7.13 -0.43 0.30
CA LEU A 60 6.71 -0.67 1.67
C LEU A 60 5.18 -0.53 1.74
N ILE A 61 4.49 -1.61 2.08
CA ILE A 61 3.03 -1.66 2.09
C ILE A 61 2.53 -2.09 3.47
N SER A 62 1.56 -1.35 4.01
CA SER A 62 0.85 -1.70 5.25
C SER A 62 -0.66 -1.57 5.06
N GLY A 63 -1.40 -2.67 5.27
CA GLY A 63 -2.87 -2.66 5.30
C GLY A 63 -3.36 -1.86 6.51
N GLY A 64 -2.98 -2.31 7.71
CA GLY A 64 -3.29 -1.62 8.95
C GLY A 64 -4.30 -2.40 9.78
N SER A 65 -5.46 -1.84 10.08
CA SER A 65 -6.51 -2.55 10.81
C SER A 65 -7.75 -2.73 9.95
N GLY A 66 -8.24 -3.96 9.85
CA GLY A 66 -9.38 -4.33 9.02
C GLY A 66 -9.03 -5.56 8.20
N ASN A 67 -9.89 -5.96 7.27
CA ASN A 67 -9.60 -7.10 6.40
C ASN A 67 -9.11 -6.54 5.06
N ASP A 68 -7.79 -6.49 4.89
CA ASP A 68 -7.18 -5.79 3.77
C ASP A 68 -6.91 -6.73 2.60
N THR A 69 -6.94 -6.18 1.38
CA THR A 69 -6.48 -6.87 0.17
C THR A 69 -5.28 -6.13 -0.39
N ILE A 70 -4.11 -6.78 -0.38
CA ILE A 70 -2.85 -6.18 -0.78
C ILE A 70 -2.26 -6.91 -1.99
N PHE A 71 -1.92 -6.15 -3.03
CA PHE A 71 -1.23 -6.61 -4.23
C PHE A 71 0.16 -5.96 -4.30
N GLY A 72 1.21 -6.69 -3.94
CA GLY A 72 2.61 -6.21 -4.00
C GLY A 72 3.09 -5.97 -5.43
N SER A 73 2.57 -6.74 -6.39
CA SER A 73 2.88 -6.61 -7.83
C SER A 73 4.33 -6.96 -8.19
N GLU A 74 5.18 -6.01 -8.59
CA GLU A 74 6.58 -6.32 -8.96
C GLU A 74 7.55 -5.86 -7.87
N GLY A 75 8.80 -6.34 -7.91
CA GLY A 75 9.87 -5.91 -7.02
C GLY A 75 9.94 -6.63 -5.67
N ASP A 76 11.03 -6.39 -4.93
CA ASP A 76 11.26 -7.03 -3.63
C ASP A 76 10.52 -6.28 -2.52
N ASN A 77 9.27 -6.64 -2.25
CA ASN A 77 8.39 -5.83 -1.41
C ASN A 77 8.49 -6.16 0.08
N VAL A 78 8.17 -5.18 0.92
CA VAL A 78 7.96 -5.37 2.37
C VAL A 78 6.49 -5.13 2.66
N ILE A 79 5.75 -6.20 2.98
CA ILE A 79 4.30 -6.16 3.14
C ILE A 79 3.90 -6.53 4.57
N TYR A 80 3.12 -5.66 5.19
CA TYR A 80 2.46 -5.88 6.47
C TYR A 80 0.95 -5.91 6.25
N GLY A 81 0.29 -7.04 6.52
CA GLY A 81 -1.18 -7.11 6.51
C GLY A 81 -1.74 -6.25 7.62
N GLY A 82 -1.39 -6.62 8.86
CA GLY A 82 -1.73 -5.86 10.04
C GLY A 82 -2.65 -6.66 10.94
N SER A 83 -3.73 -6.07 11.41
CA SER A 83 -4.73 -6.78 12.23
C SER A 83 -5.99 -7.03 11.42
N GLY A 84 -6.39 -8.29 11.30
CA GLY A 84 -7.62 -8.71 10.64
C GLY A 84 -7.37 -9.94 9.80
N ASN A 85 -8.30 -10.23 8.88
CA ASN A 85 -8.16 -11.35 7.95
C ASN A 85 -7.73 -10.81 6.59
N ASP A 86 -6.43 -10.74 6.37
CA ASP A 86 -5.85 -10.11 5.19
C ASP A 86 -5.63 -11.11 4.05
N ILE A 87 -5.73 -10.62 2.82
CA ILE A 87 -5.37 -11.34 1.60
C ILE A 87 -4.18 -10.62 0.97
N ILE A 88 -3.06 -11.32 0.83
CA ILE A 88 -1.83 -10.75 0.28
C ILE A 88 -1.43 -11.53 -0.98
N TYR A 89 -1.37 -10.82 -2.09
CA TYR A 89 -0.80 -11.26 -3.36
C TYR A 89 0.54 -10.54 -3.55
N SER A 90 1.65 -11.14 -3.11
CA SER A 90 2.93 -10.45 -3.10
C SER A 90 3.47 -10.16 -4.51
N GLY A 91 3.16 -11.04 -5.46
CA GLY A 91 3.56 -10.87 -6.86
C GLY A 91 4.93 -11.46 -7.14
N SER A 92 5.77 -10.75 -7.89
CA SER A 92 7.11 -11.20 -8.29
C SER A 92 8.21 -10.42 -7.56
N GLY A 93 9.24 -11.13 -7.10
CA GLY A 93 10.35 -10.53 -6.37
C GLY A 93 10.67 -11.36 -5.12
N ASP A 94 11.73 -10.99 -4.41
CA ASP A 94 12.06 -11.59 -3.12
C ASP A 94 11.35 -10.82 -2.00
N ASP A 95 10.09 -11.18 -1.74
CA ASP A 95 9.22 -10.46 -0.80
C ASP A 95 9.43 -10.86 0.66
N TYR A 96 9.28 -9.87 1.55
CA TYR A 96 9.07 -10.08 2.98
C TYR A 96 7.61 -9.80 3.34
N ILE A 97 6.95 -10.77 3.97
CA ILE A 97 5.53 -10.68 4.32
C ILE A 97 5.34 -10.99 5.80
N ARG A 98 4.62 -10.11 6.49
CA ARG A 98 4.04 -10.40 7.81
C ARG A 98 2.56 -10.13 7.77
N SER A 99 1.76 -11.19 7.78
CA SER A 99 0.30 -11.09 7.69
C SER A 99 -0.32 -10.47 8.95
N GLY A 100 0.11 -10.87 10.15
CA GLY A 100 -0.50 -10.46 11.40
C GLY A 100 -0.06 -11.34 12.55
#